data_AF-A0A7V1EQT8-F1
#
_entry.id   AF-A0A7V1EQT8-F1
#
_cell.length_a   1.000
_cell.length_b   1.000
_cell.length_c   1.000
_cell.angle_alpha   90.00
_cell.angle_beta   90.00
_cell.angle_gamma   90.00
#
_symmetry.space_group_name_H-M   'P 1'
#
loop_
_entity.id
_entity.type
_entity.pdbx_description
1 polymer ?
#
loop_
_entity_poly.entity_id
_entity_poly.type
_entity_poly.pdbx_seq_one_letter_code
_entity_poly.pdbx_strand_id
1 'polypeptide(L)'
;MTPELVFLHIPKTAGTSQHRSFRQYYGRENVFWIGDDCSADVRKYPADQISGRLLVGGHKPLSFYPKRFDPLFCAVLRDPVERAISLFVYYTQPHLALSEGGRQVRESILERLQKKGMDPHSMINSIRNCRSFRREISNMQCAYISSSHSNFEGALKSVHGHDFILGTLNDYERFHRRLGDLLDWPEGKPGALNRSKDNYAGAYLRDEQLVALLREHNREDYKLLEFVTHEHDGLFVNLRNPAQRQQRLRSLPLDPWISKSAKLGWENIGRQLWPLRGGDNLPWPQDKILVSEAHRLLYMAIPGPVNAVVYRLMLDCSSIEHQDAARGLGLGRVLTRFETGLMLSDRSAAQAEAILGDSEYFKFACVREPVDRLVGVYVQKFVLNRRQLLGEPRLAALIAGVQGGGDTANVDEGISFREFVTTILHQEPQQQHWLWAPQYLYLQGLRGYDKLYRSDQLELLRDDLKKF
;
A
#
# COMPACT_ATOMS: atom_id res chain seq x y z
N MET A 1 -28.29 -6.00 -8.53
CA MET A 1 -28.03 -4.63 -8.04
C MET A 1 -26.99 -3.98 -8.94
N THR A 2 -27.10 -2.67 -9.18
CA THR A 2 -26.05 -1.90 -9.87
C THR A 2 -25.00 -1.45 -8.85
N PRO A 3 -23.71 -1.35 -9.24
CA PRO A 3 -22.68 -0.79 -8.37
C PRO A 3 -23.03 0.64 -7.95
N GLU A 4 -22.72 0.98 -6.71
CA GLU A 4 -22.89 2.33 -6.16
C GLU A 4 -21.63 3.19 -6.38
N LEU A 5 -20.47 2.55 -6.56
CA LEU A 5 -19.20 3.22 -6.86
C LEU A 5 -18.52 2.61 -8.09
N VAL A 6 -18.03 3.47 -8.97
CA VAL A 6 -17.18 3.08 -10.11
C VAL A 6 -15.87 3.85 -10.08
N PHE A 7 -14.75 3.14 -9.93
CA PHE A 7 -13.42 3.74 -10.00
C PHE A 7 -12.82 3.57 -11.40
N LEU A 8 -12.69 4.68 -12.13
CA LEU A 8 -12.03 4.73 -13.42
C LEU A 8 -10.51 4.69 -13.20
N HIS A 9 -9.94 3.48 -13.14
CA HIS A 9 -8.51 3.32 -12.92
C HIS A 9 -7.73 3.71 -14.19
N ILE A 10 -7.31 4.97 -14.24
CA ILE A 10 -6.41 5.46 -15.29
C ILE A 10 -5.03 4.81 -15.07
N PRO A 11 -4.39 4.24 -16.12
CA PRO A 11 -3.06 3.66 -15.98
C PRO A 11 -2.06 4.65 -15.37
N LYS A 12 -1.34 4.18 -14.35
CA LYS A 12 -0.23 4.88 -13.67
C LYS A 12 -0.62 6.10 -12.83
N THR A 13 -1.86 6.16 -12.34
CA THR A 13 -2.36 7.22 -11.44
C THR A 13 -2.70 6.73 -10.03
N ALA A 14 -1.87 5.83 -9.48
CA ALA A 14 -2.03 5.22 -8.15
C ALA A 14 -3.29 4.36 -7.91
N GLY A 15 -3.95 3.89 -8.96
CA GLY A 15 -5.13 3.04 -8.76
C GLY A 15 -4.87 1.69 -8.09
N THR A 16 -3.64 1.16 -8.07
CA THR A 16 -3.30 0.00 -7.22
C THR A 16 -3.47 0.30 -5.73
N SER A 17 -3.07 1.50 -5.27
CA SER A 17 -3.26 1.91 -3.88
C SER A 17 -4.75 2.06 -3.56
N GLN A 18 -5.49 2.71 -4.45
CA GLN A 18 -6.93 2.91 -4.26
C GLN A 18 -7.72 1.58 -4.31
N HIS A 19 -7.33 0.65 -5.19
CA HIS A 19 -7.89 -0.69 -5.24
C HIS A 19 -7.71 -1.45 -3.93
N ARG A 20 -6.49 -1.41 -3.35
CA ARG A 20 -6.22 -2.03 -2.06
C ARG A 20 -7.08 -1.43 -0.95
N SER A 21 -7.27 -0.11 -0.94
CA SER A 21 -8.18 0.55 0.01
C SER A 21 -9.60 0.05 -0.15
N PHE A 22 -10.13 -0.05 -1.38
CA PHE A 22 -11.48 -0.58 -1.57
C PHE A 22 -11.65 -2.01 -1.07
N ARG A 23 -10.70 -2.91 -1.40
CA ARG A 23 -10.73 -4.29 -0.89
C ARG A 23 -10.57 -4.36 0.63
N GLN A 24 -9.80 -3.45 1.22
CA GLN A 24 -9.70 -3.33 2.67
C GLN A 24 -11.03 -2.91 3.29
N TYR A 25 -11.68 -1.88 2.75
CA TYR A 25 -12.90 -1.31 3.34
C TYR A 25 -14.17 -2.12 3.11
N TYR A 26 -14.27 -2.83 2.00
CA TYR A 26 -15.49 -3.53 1.59
C TYR A 26 -15.35 -5.04 1.46
N GLY A 27 -14.16 -5.60 1.60
CA GLY A 27 -13.92 -7.02 1.31
C GLY A 27 -13.82 -7.31 -0.19
N ARG A 28 -13.35 -8.52 -0.53
CA ARG A 28 -13.16 -8.95 -1.93
C ARG A 28 -14.48 -9.31 -2.60
N GLU A 29 -15.48 -9.72 -1.83
CA GLU A 29 -16.82 -10.08 -2.26
C GLU A 29 -17.65 -8.88 -2.71
N ASN A 30 -17.36 -7.67 -2.23
CA ASN A 30 -18.09 -6.46 -2.65
C ASN A 30 -17.39 -5.63 -3.73
N VAL A 31 -16.12 -5.94 -4.03
CA VAL A 31 -15.29 -5.24 -5.02
C VAL A 31 -15.07 -6.14 -6.23
N PHE A 32 -15.46 -5.69 -7.41
CA PHE A 32 -15.15 -6.33 -8.68
C PHE A 32 -14.13 -5.51 -9.47
N TRP A 33 -13.01 -6.13 -9.84
CA TRP A 33 -11.93 -5.45 -10.52
C TRP A 33 -11.62 -6.07 -11.89
N ILE A 34 -11.89 -5.33 -12.95
CA ILE A 34 -11.66 -5.77 -14.32
C ILE A 34 -10.14 -5.85 -14.57
N GLY A 35 -9.67 -7.04 -14.90
CA GLY A 35 -8.25 -7.41 -14.99
C GLY A 35 -7.78 -8.36 -13.89
N ASP A 36 -8.46 -8.37 -12.73
CA ASP A 36 -8.19 -9.33 -11.65
C ASP A 36 -9.27 -10.41 -11.63
N ASP A 37 -10.54 -10.00 -11.62
CA ASP A 37 -11.70 -10.89 -11.47
C ASP A 37 -12.26 -11.33 -12.83
N CYS A 38 -11.86 -10.67 -13.92
CA CYS A 38 -12.12 -11.09 -15.30
C CYS A 38 -11.02 -10.56 -16.23
N SER A 39 -11.04 -10.96 -17.50
CA SER A 39 -10.05 -10.53 -18.49
C SER A 39 -10.01 -9.01 -18.66
N ALA A 40 -8.79 -8.45 -18.65
CA ALA A 40 -8.56 -7.04 -18.95
C ALA A 40 -9.01 -6.65 -20.37
N ASP A 41 -9.08 -7.61 -21.30
CA ASP A 41 -9.47 -7.40 -22.70
C ASP A 41 -10.99 -7.41 -22.95
N VAL A 42 -11.79 -7.55 -21.88
CA VAL A 42 -13.26 -7.54 -21.99
C VAL A 42 -13.75 -6.27 -22.68
N ARG A 43 -14.49 -6.42 -23.78
CA ARG A 43 -14.96 -5.29 -24.62
C ARG A 43 -16.35 -4.79 -24.25
N LYS A 44 -17.13 -5.59 -23.53
CA LYS A 44 -18.48 -5.27 -23.07
C LYS A 44 -18.53 -5.37 -21.55
N TYR A 45 -19.37 -4.55 -20.93
CA TYR A 45 -19.58 -4.58 -19.49
C TYR A 45 -20.16 -5.95 -19.05
N PRO A 46 -19.45 -6.75 -18.21
CA PRO A 46 -19.88 -8.10 -17.82
C PRO A 46 -20.90 -8.04 -16.68
N ALA A 47 -22.12 -7.62 -16.99
CA ALA A 47 -23.17 -7.36 -16.00
C ALA A 47 -23.54 -8.59 -15.14
N ASP A 48 -23.46 -9.77 -15.72
CA ASP A 48 -23.71 -11.06 -15.08
C ASP A 48 -22.69 -11.36 -13.97
N GLN A 49 -21.41 -11.09 -14.22
CA GLN A 49 -20.32 -11.33 -13.26
C GLN A 49 -20.26 -10.28 -12.14
N ILE A 50 -20.76 -9.08 -12.43
CA ILE A 50 -20.75 -7.95 -11.49
C ILE A 50 -21.99 -7.95 -10.58
N SER A 51 -23.00 -8.77 -10.88
CA SER A 51 -24.24 -8.79 -10.09
C SER A 51 -23.95 -9.02 -8.59
N GLY A 52 -24.47 -8.12 -7.76
CA GLY A 52 -24.28 -8.16 -6.29
C GLY A 52 -23.03 -7.46 -5.77
N ARG A 53 -22.17 -6.93 -6.66
CA ARG A 53 -20.98 -6.18 -6.28
C ARG A 53 -21.33 -4.70 -6.10
N LEU A 54 -20.83 -4.12 -5.02
CA LEU A 54 -21.10 -2.73 -4.64
C LEU A 54 -20.19 -1.75 -5.37
N LEU A 55 -18.98 -2.20 -5.70
CA LEU A 55 -17.93 -1.40 -6.30
C LEU A 55 -17.36 -2.10 -7.51
N VAL A 56 -17.15 -1.33 -8.59
CA VAL A 56 -16.43 -1.78 -9.77
C VAL A 56 -15.24 -0.87 -10.03
N GLY A 57 -14.12 -1.45 -10.42
CA GLY A 57 -12.99 -0.69 -10.95
C GLY A 57 -12.20 -1.46 -11.98
N GLY A 58 -11.19 -0.80 -12.54
CA GLY A 58 -10.30 -1.39 -13.52
C GLY A 58 -9.97 -0.41 -14.65
N HIS A 59 -9.12 -0.85 -15.56
CA HIS A 59 -8.64 -0.05 -16.68
C HIS A 59 -9.69 0.09 -17.79
N LYS A 60 -10.84 0.70 -17.47
CA LYS A 60 -11.95 0.93 -18.40
C LYS A 60 -12.39 2.41 -18.38
N PRO A 61 -12.61 3.02 -19.56
CA PRO A 61 -13.10 4.39 -19.65
C PRO A 61 -14.58 4.48 -19.23
N LEU A 62 -15.07 5.69 -18.96
CA LEU A 62 -16.46 5.94 -18.60
C LEU A 62 -17.44 5.37 -19.64
N SER A 63 -17.11 5.50 -20.93
CA SER A 63 -17.91 4.99 -22.06
C SER A 63 -18.08 3.46 -22.09
N PHE A 64 -17.29 2.71 -21.34
CA PHE A 64 -17.44 1.26 -21.19
C PHE A 64 -18.66 0.89 -20.32
N TYR A 65 -19.04 1.75 -19.39
CA TYR A 65 -20.11 1.50 -18.43
C TYR A 65 -21.50 1.83 -19.03
N PRO A 66 -22.57 1.12 -18.67
CA PRO A 66 -23.91 1.37 -19.21
C PRO A 66 -24.39 2.80 -18.93
N LYS A 67 -24.93 3.52 -19.93
CA LYS A 67 -25.35 4.93 -19.78
C LYS A 67 -26.39 5.20 -18.68
N ARG A 68 -27.21 4.19 -18.36
CA ARG A 68 -28.24 4.24 -17.31
C ARG A 68 -27.70 4.03 -15.89
N PHE A 69 -26.39 3.88 -15.76
CA PHE A 69 -25.74 3.76 -14.46
C PHE A 69 -25.80 5.09 -13.71
N ASP A 70 -26.13 4.98 -12.43
CA ASP A 70 -26.10 6.09 -11.48
C ASP A 70 -25.19 5.83 -10.26
N PRO A 71 -23.92 5.42 -10.45
CA PRO A 71 -22.95 5.34 -9.37
C PRO A 71 -22.37 6.73 -9.10
N LEU A 72 -21.63 6.83 -8.01
CA LEU A 72 -20.57 7.81 -7.91
C LEU A 72 -19.38 7.33 -8.77
N PHE A 73 -18.97 8.11 -9.76
CA PHE A 73 -17.72 7.87 -10.47
C PHE A 73 -16.56 8.53 -9.73
N CYS A 74 -15.40 7.87 -9.69
CA CYS A 74 -14.21 8.51 -9.19
C CYS A 74 -12.94 8.11 -9.95
N ALA A 75 -11.98 9.03 -10.00
CA ALA A 75 -10.69 8.81 -10.64
C ALA A 75 -9.61 9.70 -10.01
N VAL A 76 -8.35 9.34 -10.26
CA VAL A 76 -7.18 10.12 -9.86
C VAL A 76 -6.39 10.47 -11.11
N LEU A 77 -6.08 11.76 -11.26
CA LEU A 77 -5.23 12.30 -12.31
C LEU A 77 -3.76 12.29 -11.89
N ARG A 78 -2.86 12.38 -12.86
CA ARG A 78 -1.43 12.61 -12.68
C ARG A 78 -0.93 13.61 -13.71
N ASP A 79 0.19 14.27 -13.43
CA ASP A 79 0.93 14.99 -14.47
C ASP A 79 1.05 14.11 -15.74
N PRO A 80 0.62 14.60 -16.92
CA PRO A 80 0.55 13.77 -18.12
C PRO A 80 1.92 13.28 -18.60
N VAL A 81 2.98 14.09 -18.45
CA VAL A 81 4.36 13.74 -18.81
C VAL A 81 4.87 12.63 -17.90
N GLU A 82 4.76 12.80 -16.57
CA GLU A 82 5.16 11.78 -15.61
C GLU A 82 4.38 10.47 -15.78
N ARG A 83 3.08 10.55 -16.08
CA ARG A 83 2.24 9.38 -16.34
C ARG A 83 2.75 8.62 -17.55
N ALA A 84 3.05 9.32 -18.65
CA ALA A 84 3.58 8.72 -19.87
C ALA A 84 4.95 8.06 -19.64
N ILE A 85 5.87 8.74 -18.93
CA ILE A 85 7.17 8.18 -18.54
C ILE A 85 7.00 6.94 -17.66
N SER A 86 6.12 7.00 -16.66
CA SER A 86 5.83 5.87 -15.78
C SER A 86 5.25 4.67 -16.52
N LEU A 87 4.47 4.90 -17.58
CA LEU A 87 3.96 3.85 -18.46
C LEU A 87 5.06 3.26 -19.34
N PHE A 88 5.91 4.10 -19.93
CA PHE A 88 7.06 3.67 -20.71
C PHE A 88 7.96 2.74 -19.90
N VAL A 89 8.40 3.19 -18.72
CA VAL A 89 9.26 2.40 -17.81
C VAL A 89 8.58 1.11 -17.39
N TYR A 90 7.27 1.13 -17.15
CA TYR A 90 6.53 -0.10 -16.83
C TYR A 90 6.61 -1.15 -17.95
N TYR A 91 6.59 -0.73 -19.22
CA TYR A 91 6.75 -1.64 -20.35
C TYR A 91 8.20 -2.02 -20.63
N THR A 92 9.15 -1.09 -20.52
CA THR A 92 10.53 -1.30 -20.97
C THR A 92 11.46 -1.85 -19.90
N GLN A 93 11.05 -1.82 -18.63
CA GLN A 93 11.84 -2.31 -17.50
C GLN A 93 11.11 -3.42 -16.74
N PRO A 94 10.95 -4.62 -17.35
CA PRO A 94 10.26 -5.74 -16.72
C PRO A 94 10.93 -6.20 -15.43
N HIS A 95 12.25 -6.06 -15.31
CA HIS A 95 13.03 -6.41 -14.11
C HIS A 95 12.64 -5.58 -12.87
N LEU A 96 11.94 -4.45 -13.04
CA LEU A 96 11.36 -3.67 -11.92
C LEU A 96 9.99 -4.20 -11.46
N ALA A 97 9.56 -5.39 -11.91
CA ALA A 97 8.39 -6.03 -11.35
C ALA A 97 8.69 -6.58 -9.95
N LEU A 98 7.70 -6.51 -9.06
CA LEU A 98 7.83 -6.99 -7.67
C LEU A 98 7.72 -8.52 -7.54
N SER A 99 7.34 -9.21 -8.62
CA SER A 99 7.19 -10.66 -8.66
C SER A 99 7.58 -11.19 -10.03
N GLU A 100 7.99 -12.45 -10.07
CA GLU A 100 8.39 -13.13 -11.30
C GLU A 100 7.24 -13.21 -12.31
N GLY A 101 6.02 -13.54 -11.87
CA GLY A 101 4.85 -13.50 -12.74
C GLY A 101 4.57 -12.09 -13.29
N GLY A 102 4.80 -11.05 -12.50
CA GLY A 102 4.69 -9.67 -12.95
C GLY A 102 5.76 -9.29 -13.99
N ARG A 103 6.97 -9.85 -13.86
CA ARG A 103 8.07 -9.68 -14.80
C ARG A 103 7.72 -10.32 -16.15
N GLN A 104 7.31 -11.58 -16.15
CA GLN A 104 6.94 -12.32 -17.37
C GLN A 104 5.81 -11.64 -18.15
N VAL A 105 4.79 -11.13 -17.44
CA VAL A 105 3.71 -10.35 -18.07
C VAL A 105 4.26 -9.09 -18.75
N ARG A 106 5.18 -8.36 -18.10
CA ARG A 106 5.79 -7.16 -18.69
C ARG A 106 6.70 -7.50 -19.87
N GLU A 107 7.45 -8.59 -19.81
CA GLU A 107 8.28 -9.08 -20.92
C GLU A 107 7.42 -9.40 -22.14
N SER A 108 6.32 -10.13 -21.96
CA SER A 108 5.37 -10.42 -23.04
C SER A 108 4.75 -9.16 -23.65
N ILE A 109 4.42 -8.17 -22.81
CA ILE A 109 3.92 -6.87 -23.29
C ILE A 109 4.99 -6.14 -24.11
N LEU A 110 6.23 -6.10 -23.61
CA LEU A 110 7.35 -5.44 -24.27
C LEU A 110 7.62 -6.06 -25.64
N GLU A 111 7.73 -7.39 -25.73
CA GLU A 111 7.95 -8.10 -26.99
C GLU A 111 6.86 -7.76 -28.02
N ARG A 112 5.59 -7.74 -27.59
CA ARG A 112 4.45 -7.37 -28.44
C ARG A 112 4.52 -5.92 -28.90
N LEU A 113 4.98 -5.01 -28.06
CA LEU A 113 5.12 -3.59 -28.40
C LEU A 113 6.35 -3.34 -29.28
N GLN A 114 7.45 -4.07 -29.09
CA GLN A 114 8.64 -4.00 -29.95
C GLN A 114 8.31 -4.41 -31.38
N LYS A 115 7.53 -5.49 -31.57
CA LYS A 115 6.98 -5.88 -32.88
C LYS A 115 6.12 -4.80 -33.53
N LYS A 116 5.65 -3.81 -32.76
CA LYS A 116 4.88 -2.65 -33.22
C LYS A 116 5.71 -1.37 -33.31
N GLY A 117 7.04 -1.46 -33.18
CA GLY A 117 7.97 -0.33 -33.29
C GLY A 117 8.33 0.36 -31.98
N MET A 118 8.07 -0.26 -30.82
CA MET A 118 8.54 0.28 -29.53
C MET A 118 10.04 0.05 -29.37
N ASP A 119 10.76 1.11 -28.99
CA ASP A 119 12.20 1.10 -28.72
C ASP A 119 12.41 1.22 -27.19
N PRO A 120 12.87 0.15 -26.51
CA PRO A 120 13.05 0.17 -25.06
C PRO A 120 14.13 1.14 -24.58
N HIS A 121 15.01 1.60 -25.47
CA HIS A 121 16.12 2.49 -25.15
C HIS A 121 15.84 3.94 -25.51
N SER A 122 14.78 4.23 -26.29
CA SER A 122 14.38 5.59 -26.65
C SER A 122 12.87 5.78 -26.64
N MET A 123 12.40 6.58 -25.67
CA MET A 123 11.00 6.96 -25.59
C MET A 123 10.58 7.82 -26.79
N ILE A 124 11.45 8.70 -27.30
CA ILE A 124 11.19 9.51 -28.50
C ILE A 124 10.93 8.59 -29.71
N ASN A 125 11.81 7.60 -29.93
CA ASN A 125 11.63 6.63 -31.02
C ASN A 125 10.34 5.82 -30.82
N SER A 126 10.04 5.41 -29.59
CA SER A 126 8.79 4.71 -29.27
C SER A 126 7.55 5.56 -29.59
N ILE A 127 7.57 6.85 -29.30
CA ILE A 127 6.46 7.77 -29.63
C ILE A 127 6.30 7.91 -31.15
N ARG A 128 7.42 8.01 -31.88
CA ARG A 128 7.41 8.16 -33.35
C ARG A 128 6.94 6.88 -34.05
N ASN A 129 7.49 5.74 -33.65
CA ASN A 129 7.40 4.49 -34.39
C ASN A 129 6.31 3.54 -33.87
N CYS A 130 5.93 3.61 -32.58
CA CYS A 130 4.90 2.75 -32.00
C CYS A 130 3.56 3.46 -31.84
N ARG A 131 2.68 3.33 -32.85
CA ARG A 131 1.33 3.92 -32.82
C ARG A 131 0.50 3.44 -31.62
N SER A 132 0.65 2.18 -31.21
CA SER A 132 -0.06 1.64 -30.03
C SER A 132 0.36 2.37 -28.75
N PHE A 133 1.66 2.50 -28.51
CA PHE A 133 2.18 3.24 -27.35
C PHE A 133 1.78 4.73 -27.41
N ARG A 134 1.93 5.38 -28.57
CA ARG A 134 1.51 6.78 -28.75
C ARG A 134 0.04 7.00 -28.39
N ARG A 135 -0.85 6.09 -28.79
CA ARG A 135 -2.28 6.15 -28.42
C ARG A 135 -2.49 6.01 -26.91
N GLU A 136 -1.68 5.19 -26.24
CA GLU A 136 -1.81 4.96 -24.80
C GLU A 136 -1.32 6.13 -23.92
N ILE A 137 -0.45 6.96 -24.49
CA ILE A 137 0.05 8.15 -23.81
C ILE A 137 -0.65 9.45 -24.20
N SER A 138 -1.44 9.50 -25.28
CA SER A 138 -2.03 10.76 -25.78
C SER A 138 -3.40 11.02 -25.17
N ASN A 139 -3.53 12.11 -24.40
CA ASN A 139 -4.80 12.57 -23.80
C ASN A 139 -5.61 11.46 -23.12
N MET A 140 -4.90 10.53 -22.45
CA MET A 140 -5.50 9.31 -21.94
C MET A 140 -6.42 9.57 -20.75
N GLN A 141 -6.14 10.61 -19.96
CA GLN A 141 -6.95 10.93 -18.79
C GLN A 141 -8.31 11.46 -19.23
N CYS A 142 -8.34 12.37 -20.20
CA CYS A 142 -9.55 12.80 -20.89
C CYS A 142 -10.28 11.62 -21.54
N ALA A 143 -9.56 10.71 -22.22
CA ALA A 143 -10.17 9.52 -22.83
C ALA A 143 -10.90 8.63 -21.81
N TYR A 144 -10.33 8.45 -20.62
CA TYR A 144 -10.95 7.66 -19.55
C TYR A 144 -12.17 8.33 -18.93
N ILE A 145 -12.15 9.65 -18.79
CA ILE A 145 -13.21 10.41 -18.10
C ILE A 145 -14.35 10.76 -19.06
N SER A 146 -14.06 10.90 -20.34
CA SER A 146 -15.06 11.24 -21.36
C SER A 146 -16.02 10.09 -21.69
N SER A 147 -17.29 10.42 -21.85
CA SER A 147 -18.33 9.52 -22.38
C SER A 147 -18.48 9.57 -23.90
N SER A 148 -17.90 10.60 -24.56
CA SER A 148 -18.10 10.89 -25.99
C SER A 148 -16.78 11.16 -26.72
N HIS A 149 -16.13 12.29 -26.45
CA HIS A 149 -14.90 12.72 -27.09
C HIS A 149 -13.73 12.74 -26.11
N SER A 150 -12.60 12.14 -26.50
CA SER A 150 -11.38 12.05 -25.68
C SER A 150 -10.58 13.35 -25.62
N ASN A 151 -11.23 14.44 -25.24
CA ASN A 151 -10.66 15.78 -25.09
C ASN A 151 -11.18 16.45 -23.80
N PHE A 152 -10.70 17.65 -23.50
CA PHE A 152 -11.04 18.36 -22.27
C PHE A 152 -12.55 18.65 -22.18
N GLU A 153 -13.16 19.15 -23.25
CA GLU A 153 -14.60 19.46 -23.28
C GLU A 153 -15.48 18.22 -23.03
N GLY A 154 -15.12 17.09 -23.65
CA GLY A 154 -15.82 15.82 -23.46
C GLY A 154 -15.67 15.27 -22.04
N ALA A 155 -14.50 15.44 -21.44
CA ALA A 155 -14.27 15.12 -20.03
C ALA A 155 -15.08 16.04 -19.11
N LEU A 156 -15.06 17.35 -19.33
CA LEU A 156 -15.77 18.35 -18.54
C LEU A 156 -17.29 18.12 -18.56
N LYS A 157 -17.85 17.89 -19.75
CA LYS A 157 -19.26 17.51 -19.91
C LYS A 157 -19.61 16.25 -19.12
N SER A 158 -18.70 15.29 -19.05
CA SER A 158 -18.93 14.03 -18.34
C SER A 158 -18.87 14.22 -16.82
N VAL A 159 -17.88 14.94 -16.29
CA VAL A 159 -17.77 15.16 -14.84
C VAL A 159 -18.89 16.05 -14.28
N HIS A 160 -19.45 16.96 -15.07
CA HIS A 160 -20.64 17.73 -14.68
C HIS A 160 -21.96 16.96 -14.88
N GLY A 161 -22.01 16.05 -15.86
CA GLY A 161 -23.21 15.26 -16.17
C GLY A 161 -23.48 14.10 -15.21
N HIS A 162 -22.49 13.73 -14.38
CA HIS A 162 -22.57 12.59 -13.47
C HIS A 162 -22.16 12.99 -12.04
N ASP A 163 -22.59 12.20 -11.05
CA ASP A 163 -22.00 12.29 -9.72
C ASP A 163 -20.54 11.81 -9.82
N PHE A 164 -19.59 12.70 -9.55
CA PHE A 164 -18.17 12.49 -9.88
C PHE A 164 -17.25 13.08 -8.80
N ILE A 165 -16.18 12.37 -8.47
CA ILE A 165 -15.04 12.90 -7.71
C ILE A 165 -13.76 12.67 -8.49
N LEU A 166 -12.99 13.73 -8.68
CA LEU A 166 -11.75 13.69 -9.44
C LEU A 166 -10.65 14.36 -8.62
N GLY A 167 -9.65 13.58 -8.22
CA GLY A 167 -8.48 14.08 -7.48
C GLY A 167 -7.21 14.06 -8.33
N THR A 168 -6.11 14.54 -7.77
CA THR A 168 -4.77 14.42 -8.38
C THR A 168 -3.88 13.50 -7.55
N LEU A 169 -2.79 13.01 -8.15
CA LEU A 169 -1.79 12.21 -7.44
C LEU A 169 -1.04 13.01 -6.38
N ASN A 170 -0.85 14.31 -6.60
CA ASN A 170 -0.20 15.21 -5.65
C ASN A 170 -1.07 15.41 -4.41
N ASP A 171 -2.38 15.47 -4.60
CA ASP A 171 -3.40 15.66 -3.57
C ASP A 171 -4.15 14.37 -3.21
N TYR A 172 -3.53 13.21 -3.45
CA TYR A 172 -4.18 11.92 -3.26
C TYR A 172 -4.70 11.70 -1.83
N GLU A 173 -4.00 12.22 -0.83
CA GLU A 173 -4.46 12.14 0.56
C GLU A 173 -5.78 12.89 0.76
N ARG A 174 -5.93 14.07 0.16
CA ARG A 174 -7.17 14.86 0.18
C ARG A 174 -8.29 14.13 -0.55
N PHE A 175 -8.01 13.59 -1.74
CA PHE A 175 -8.95 12.75 -2.49
C PHE A 175 -9.42 11.54 -1.66
N HIS A 176 -8.48 10.81 -1.06
CA HIS A 176 -8.77 9.61 -0.27
C HIS A 176 -9.62 9.94 0.96
N ARG A 177 -9.28 11.00 1.69
CA ARG A 177 -10.03 11.48 2.85
C ARG A 177 -11.46 11.86 2.46
N ARG A 178 -11.63 12.66 1.40
CA ARG A 178 -12.95 13.05 0.93
C ARG A 178 -13.81 11.85 0.53
N LEU A 179 -13.21 10.87 -0.14
CA LEU A 179 -13.89 9.64 -0.50
C LEU A 179 -14.29 8.86 0.76
N GLY A 180 -13.41 8.80 1.77
CA GLY A 180 -13.70 8.24 3.08
C GLY A 180 -14.87 8.92 3.79
N ASP A 181 -14.95 10.25 3.80
CA ASP A 181 -16.04 11.01 4.45
C ASP A 181 -17.42 10.69 3.85
N LEU A 182 -17.45 10.50 2.52
CA LEU A 182 -18.66 10.16 1.78
C LEU A 182 -19.09 8.70 2.00
N LEU A 183 -18.12 7.82 2.20
CA LEU A 183 -18.30 6.38 2.35
C LEU A 183 -18.31 5.89 3.82
N ASP A 184 -18.15 6.82 4.77
CA ASP A 184 -18.03 6.54 6.21
C ASP A 184 -16.82 5.64 6.57
N TRP A 185 -15.71 5.80 5.86
CA TRP A 185 -14.48 5.08 6.23
C TRP A 185 -13.94 5.63 7.56
N PRO A 186 -13.45 4.77 8.47
CA PRO A 186 -12.75 5.24 9.65
C PRO A 186 -11.52 6.06 9.25
N GLU A 187 -11.22 7.10 10.04
CA GLU A 187 -10.06 7.94 9.83
C GLU A 187 -8.79 7.08 9.72
N GLY A 188 -8.08 7.26 8.61
CA GLY A 188 -6.87 6.51 8.31
C GLY A 188 -6.08 7.25 7.24
N LYS A 189 -4.75 7.19 7.36
CA LYS A 189 -3.90 7.64 6.26
C LYS A 189 -4.06 6.67 5.09
N PRO A 190 -4.13 7.15 3.84
CA PRO A 190 -4.07 6.28 2.69
C PRO A 190 -2.85 5.37 2.78
N GLY A 191 -3.00 4.12 2.32
CA GLY A 191 -1.88 3.22 2.18
C GLY A 191 -0.74 3.88 1.40
N ALA A 192 0.51 3.62 1.82
CA ALA A 192 1.69 4.25 1.24
C ALA A 192 1.60 4.24 -0.29
N LEU A 193 1.57 5.44 -0.88
CA LEU A 193 1.67 5.58 -2.32
C LEU A 193 3.05 5.06 -2.73
N ASN A 194 3.08 4.22 -3.74
CA ASN A 194 4.31 3.98 -4.48
C ASN A 194 4.65 5.25 -5.28
N ARG A 195 4.98 6.33 -4.59
CA ARG A 195 5.81 7.39 -5.18
C ARG A 195 7.10 6.67 -5.52
N SER A 196 7.40 6.59 -6.81
CA SER A 196 8.59 5.93 -7.33
C SER A 196 9.80 6.41 -6.53
N LYS A 197 10.25 5.58 -5.58
CA LYS A 197 11.46 5.82 -4.80
C LYS A 197 12.69 5.82 -5.71
N ASP A 198 12.54 5.24 -6.89
CA ASP A 198 13.54 5.20 -7.93
C ASP A 198 13.41 6.45 -8.78
N ASN A 199 14.49 7.25 -8.82
CA ASN A 199 14.63 8.48 -9.60
C ASN A 199 14.64 8.22 -11.13
N TYR A 200 13.98 7.16 -11.62
CA TYR A 200 13.98 6.76 -13.03
C TYR A 200 13.40 7.86 -13.92
N ALA A 201 12.47 8.67 -13.42
CA ALA A 201 11.85 9.74 -14.20
C ALA A 201 12.81 10.91 -14.43
N GLY A 202 13.79 11.12 -13.54
CA GLY A 202 14.67 12.28 -13.58
C GLY A 202 15.49 12.38 -14.87
N ALA A 203 15.89 11.25 -15.46
CA ALA A 203 16.59 11.26 -16.74
C ALA A 203 15.70 11.75 -17.90
N TYR A 204 14.46 11.25 -17.99
CA TYR A 204 13.51 11.63 -19.04
C TYR A 204 13.02 13.07 -18.88
N LEU A 205 12.82 13.54 -17.65
CA LEU A 205 12.36 14.90 -17.37
C LEU A 205 13.40 15.98 -17.72
N ARG A 206 14.68 15.61 -17.86
CA ARG A 206 15.75 16.52 -18.31
C ARG A 206 15.88 16.59 -19.83
N ASP A 207 15.23 15.69 -20.57
CA ASP A 207 15.21 15.74 -22.04
C ASP A 207 14.09 16.69 -22.50
N GLU A 208 14.46 17.94 -22.79
CA GLU A 208 13.53 19.00 -23.18
C GLU A 208 12.74 18.63 -24.45
N GLN A 209 13.36 17.94 -25.41
CA GLN A 209 12.70 17.53 -26.65
C GLN A 209 11.62 16.49 -26.36
N LEU A 210 11.92 15.49 -25.53
CA LEU A 210 10.96 14.49 -25.11
C LEU A 210 9.80 15.13 -24.33
N VAL A 211 10.10 16.01 -23.38
CA VAL A 211 9.08 16.70 -22.56
C VAL A 211 8.17 17.55 -23.44
N ALA A 212 8.71 18.32 -24.38
CA ALA A 212 7.92 19.11 -25.31
C ALA A 212 6.98 18.23 -26.17
N LEU A 213 7.50 17.12 -26.71
CA LEU A 213 6.72 16.16 -27.48
C LEU A 213 5.60 15.52 -26.65
N LEU A 214 5.88 15.16 -25.39
CA LEU A 214 4.87 14.60 -24.48
C LEU A 214 3.79 15.62 -24.12
N ARG A 215 4.17 16.89 -23.89
CA ARG A 215 3.22 17.98 -23.66
C ARG A 215 2.30 18.19 -24.86
N GLU A 216 2.84 18.15 -26.07
CA GLU A 216 2.05 18.23 -27.29
C GLU A 216 1.01 17.11 -27.40
N HIS A 217 1.41 15.86 -27.13
CA HIS A 217 0.50 14.73 -27.14
C HIS A 217 -0.56 14.75 -26.02
N ASN A 218 -0.37 15.58 -25.00
CA ASN A 218 -1.19 15.62 -23.78
C ASN A 218 -1.81 16.99 -23.49
N ARG A 219 -1.95 17.87 -24.49
CA ARG A 219 -2.50 19.23 -24.30
C ARG A 219 -3.87 19.22 -23.62
N GLU A 220 -4.73 18.25 -23.94
CA GLU A 220 -6.07 18.17 -23.35
C GLU A 220 -6.03 17.63 -21.92
N ASP A 221 -5.15 16.66 -21.63
CA ASP A 221 -4.95 16.17 -20.27
C ASP A 221 -4.37 17.27 -19.36
N TYR A 222 -3.54 18.17 -19.87
CA TYR A 222 -3.03 19.34 -19.13
C TYR A 222 -4.17 20.29 -18.75
N LYS A 223 -5.04 20.65 -19.68
CA LYS A 223 -6.24 21.46 -19.37
C LYS A 223 -7.08 20.83 -18.27
N LEU A 224 -7.29 19.50 -18.35
CA LEU A 224 -8.05 18.78 -17.33
C LEU A 224 -7.35 18.78 -15.97
N LEU A 225 -6.03 18.58 -15.93
CA LEU A 225 -5.26 18.63 -14.69
C LEU A 225 -5.24 20.04 -14.09
N GLU A 226 -5.09 21.07 -14.91
CA GLU A 226 -5.10 22.48 -14.49
C GLU A 226 -6.46 22.86 -13.91
N PHE A 227 -7.55 22.45 -14.55
CA PHE A 227 -8.92 22.62 -14.05
C PHE A 227 -9.05 22.04 -12.63
N VAL A 228 -8.64 20.79 -12.41
CA VAL A 228 -8.75 20.17 -11.08
C VAL A 228 -7.79 20.82 -10.07
N THR A 229 -6.56 21.14 -10.47
CA THR A 229 -5.51 21.63 -9.57
C THR A 229 -5.73 23.08 -9.16
N HIS A 230 -6.01 23.96 -10.12
CA HIS A 230 -6.09 25.41 -9.89
C HIS A 230 -7.52 25.88 -9.62
N GLU A 231 -8.50 25.41 -10.38
CA GLU A 231 -9.89 25.87 -10.21
C GLU A 231 -10.60 25.15 -9.06
N HIS A 232 -10.15 23.94 -8.71
CA HIS A 232 -10.74 23.09 -7.68
C HIS A 232 -9.75 22.66 -6.59
N ASP A 233 -8.60 23.32 -6.48
CA ASP A 233 -7.66 23.14 -5.37
C ASP A 233 -7.26 21.65 -5.17
N GLY A 234 -6.98 20.98 -6.29
CA GLY A 234 -6.56 19.57 -6.35
C GLY A 234 -7.69 18.54 -6.22
N LEU A 235 -8.95 18.96 -6.05
CA LEU A 235 -10.08 18.04 -5.85
C LEU A 235 -11.40 18.59 -6.38
N PHE A 236 -11.84 18.05 -7.51
CA PHE A 236 -13.18 18.31 -8.06
C PHE A 236 -14.22 17.35 -7.46
N VAL A 237 -15.37 17.90 -7.07
CA VAL A 237 -16.52 17.15 -6.55
C VAL A 237 -17.79 17.68 -7.19
N ASN A 238 -18.53 16.82 -7.89
CA ASN A 238 -19.86 17.10 -8.41
C ASN A 238 -20.84 16.05 -7.89
N LEU A 239 -21.83 16.45 -7.12
CA LEU A 239 -22.88 15.56 -6.60
C LEU A 239 -24.23 16.25 -6.86
N ARG A 240 -25.08 15.67 -7.72
CA ARG A 240 -26.37 16.30 -8.08
C ARG A 240 -27.32 16.41 -6.89
N ASN A 241 -27.31 15.41 -6.01
CA ASN A 241 -27.99 15.43 -4.72
C ASN A 241 -27.04 14.93 -3.62
N PRO A 242 -26.24 15.83 -3.02
CA PRO A 242 -25.18 15.45 -2.08
C PRO A 242 -25.70 14.64 -0.89
N ALA A 243 -26.84 15.06 -0.30
CA ALA A 243 -27.40 14.40 0.88
C ALA A 243 -27.89 12.98 0.56
N GLN A 244 -28.65 12.81 -0.52
CA GLN A 244 -29.14 11.50 -0.95
C GLN A 244 -27.98 10.59 -1.36
N ARG A 245 -26.99 11.12 -2.09
CA ARG A 245 -25.82 10.34 -2.49
C ARG A 245 -25.01 9.89 -1.27
N GLN A 246 -24.75 10.80 -0.33
CA GLN A 246 -24.05 10.47 0.91
C GLN A 246 -24.81 9.41 1.71
N GLN A 247 -26.14 9.52 1.84
CA GLN A 247 -26.94 8.49 2.51
C GLN A 247 -26.79 7.11 1.85
N ARG A 248 -26.87 7.03 0.51
CA ARG A 248 -26.66 5.77 -0.24
C ARG A 248 -25.26 5.20 0.00
N LEU A 249 -24.24 6.03 -0.17
CA LEU A 249 -22.84 5.62 -0.02
C LEU A 249 -22.49 5.17 1.40
N ARG A 250 -23.04 5.82 2.43
CA ARG A 250 -22.86 5.43 3.84
C ARG A 250 -23.64 4.17 4.22
N SER A 251 -24.65 3.80 3.45
CA SER A 251 -25.39 2.55 3.65
C SER A 251 -24.68 1.33 3.10
N LEU A 252 -23.58 1.52 2.36
CA LEU A 252 -22.78 0.41 1.86
C LEU A 252 -22.20 -0.38 3.04
N PRO A 253 -22.37 -1.71 3.09
CA PRO A 253 -21.77 -2.52 4.14
C PRO A 253 -20.25 -2.41 4.03
N LEU A 254 -19.64 -1.70 4.98
CA LEU A 254 -18.22 -1.86 5.23
C LEU A 254 -17.97 -3.31 5.63
N ASP A 255 -16.75 -3.79 5.36
CA ASP A 255 -16.28 -5.05 5.88
C ASP A 255 -16.65 -5.14 7.38
N PRO A 256 -17.27 -6.24 7.85
CA PRO A 256 -17.81 -6.35 9.20
C PRO A 256 -16.82 -5.95 10.30
N TRP A 257 -15.52 -6.15 10.07
CA TRP A 257 -14.46 -5.76 11.00
C TRP A 257 -14.30 -4.24 11.10
N ILE A 258 -14.44 -3.53 9.98
CA ILE A 258 -14.29 -2.08 9.90
C ILE A 258 -15.49 -1.37 10.52
N SER A 259 -16.71 -1.84 10.22
CA SER A 259 -17.94 -1.29 10.80
C SER A 259 -17.97 -1.38 12.33
N LYS A 260 -17.54 -2.52 12.89
CA LYS A 260 -17.36 -2.65 14.34
C LYS A 260 -16.28 -1.69 14.84
N SER A 261 -15.14 -1.57 14.12
CA SER A 261 -13.95 -0.85 14.62
C SER A 261 -14.13 0.65 14.67
N ALA A 262 -14.91 1.21 13.74
CA ALA A 262 -15.24 2.63 13.73
C ALA A 262 -16.14 3.01 14.92
N LYS A 263 -17.07 2.12 15.33
CA LYS A 263 -18.01 2.39 16.42
C LYS A 263 -17.45 2.13 17.81
N LEU A 264 -16.67 1.05 17.97
CA LEU A 264 -16.14 0.64 19.28
C LEU A 264 -14.71 1.13 19.50
N GLY A 265 -13.97 1.48 18.45
CA GLY A 265 -12.52 1.58 18.50
C GLY A 265 -11.87 0.19 18.42
N TRP A 266 -10.72 0.10 17.75
CA TRP A 266 -10.05 -1.19 17.50
C TRP A 266 -9.68 -1.94 18.79
N GLU A 267 -9.32 -1.23 19.87
CA GLU A 267 -8.98 -1.86 21.15
C GLU A 267 -10.17 -2.57 21.79
N ASN A 268 -11.36 -1.97 21.74
CA ASN A 268 -12.55 -2.57 22.33
C ASN A 268 -12.99 -3.82 21.58
N ILE A 269 -12.81 -3.87 20.26
CA ILE A 269 -12.99 -5.11 19.51
C ILE A 269 -11.97 -6.14 19.94
N GLY A 270 -10.68 -5.76 19.98
CA GLY A 270 -9.63 -6.68 20.37
C GLY A 270 -9.91 -7.30 21.74
N ARG A 271 -10.40 -6.52 22.71
CA ARG A 271 -10.83 -7.01 24.04
C ARG A 271 -12.01 -7.97 24.02
N GLN A 272 -12.88 -7.91 23.01
CA GLN A 272 -13.98 -8.87 22.84
C GLN A 272 -13.50 -10.20 22.24
N LEU A 273 -12.36 -10.20 21.54
CA LEU A 273 -11.85 -11.36 20.81
C LEU A 273 -10.69 -12.05 21.52
N TRP A 274 -9.85 -11.28 22.22
CA TRP A 274 -8.64 -11.77 22.84
C TRP A 274 -8.44 -11.13 24.21
N PRO A 275 -7.79 -11.85 25.15
CA PRO A 275 -7.32 -11.25 26.38
C PRO A 275 -6.29 -10.16 26.08
N LEU A 276 -6.21 -9.16 26.96
CA LEU A 276 -5.04 -8.29 26.97
C LEU A 276 -3.81 -9.12 27.28
N ARG A 277 -2.70 -8.80 26.60
CA ARG A 277 -1.41 -9.35 26.97
C ARG A 277 -1.07 -8.99 28.41
N GLY A 278 -0.90 -10.03 29.25
CA GLY A 278 -0.28 -9.92 30.56
C GLY A 278 1.15 -9.38 30.45
N GLY A 279 1.74 -8.92 31.56
CA GLY A 279 3.13 -8.43 31.55
C GLY A 279 4.11 -9.40 30.90
N ASP A 280 5.28 -8.91 30.48
CA ASP A 280 6.28 -9.66 29.71
C ASP A 280 6.75 -10.93 30.46
N ASN A 281 6.09 -12.07 30.19
CA ASN A 281 6.41 -13.37 30.79
C ASN A 281 7.72 -13.97 30.26
N LEU A 282 8.26 -13.41 29.16
CA LEU A 282 9.50 -13.83 28.55
C LEU A 282 10.44 -12.62 28.39
N PRO A 283 11.76 -12.82 28.58
CA PRO A 283 12.72 -11.76 28.36
C PRO A 283 12.84 -11.43 26.87
N TRP A 284 13.25 -10.19 26.58
CA TRP A 284 13.70 -9.86 25.24
C TRP A 284 14.97 -10.68 24.88
N PRO A 285 15.08 -11.22 23.65
CA PRO A 285 14.17 -11.07 22.50
C PRO A 285 13.18 -12.22 22.32
N GLN A 286 13.04 -13.13 23.28
CA GLN A 286 12.11 -14.26 23.17
C GLN A 286 10.65 -13.81 23.07
N ASP A 287 10.32 -12.67 23.68
CA ASP A 287 9.03 -12.00 23.56
C ASP A 287 8.68 -11.54 22.12
N LYS A 288 9.63 -11.62 21.18
CA LYS A 288 9.44 -11.28 19.75
C LYS A 288 9.27 -12.51 18.86
N ILE A 289 9.27 -13.72 19.42
CA ILE A 289 9.12 -14.95 18.64
C ILE A 289 7.64 -15.17 18.32
N LEU A 290 7.33 -15.40 17.05
CA LEU A 290 6.03 -15.93 16.62
C LEU A 290 6.09 -17.45 16.54
N VAL A 291 5.00 -18.09 16.93
CA VAL A 291 4.84 -19.55 16.93
C VAL A 291 3.63 -19.95 16.09
N SER A 292 3.81 -20.95 15.22
CA SER A 292 2.71 -21.75 14.70
C SER A 292 2.92 -23.20 15.13
N GLU A 293 2.13 -23.64 16.11
CA GLU A 293 2.20 -25.03 16.60
C GLU A 293 1.67 -26.02 15.54
N ALA A 294 0.64 -25.62 14.78
CA ALA A 294 0.02 -26.45 13.75
C ALA A 294 1.01 -26.94 12.69
N HIS A 295 1.99 -26.09 12.35
CA HIS A 295 3.03 -26.38 11.35
C HIS A 295 4.43 -26.47 11.97
N ARG A 296 4.54 -26.45 13.30
CA ARG A 296 5.79 -26.41 14.06
C ARG A 296 6.78 -25.35 13.53
N LEU A 297 6.36 -24.09 13.45
CA LEU A 297 7.19 -22.98 12.96
C LEU A 297 7.54 -22.02 14.10
N LEU A 298 8.81 -21.58 14.14
CA LEU A 298 9.26 -20.48 14.98
C LEU A 298 9.92 -19.38 14.14
N TYR A 299 9.37 -18.17 14.24
CA TYR A 299 9.91 -16.99 13.57
C TYR A 299 10.43 -15.96 14.57
N MET A 300 11.74 -15.70 14.54
CA MET A 300 12.32 -14.58 15.29
C MET A 300 12.09 -13.26 14.54
N ALA A 301 11.19 -12.43 15.05
CA ALA A 301 10.84 -11.17 14.42
C ALA A 301 11.89 -10.08 14.65
N ILE A 302 12.54 -9.64 13.57
CA ILE A 302 13.49 -8.52 13.60
C ILE A 302 12.79 -7.27 13.05
N PRO A 303 12.72 -6.15 13.79
CA PRO A 303 11.92 -4.99 13.39
C PRO A 303 12.23 -4.49 11.99
N GLY A 304 11.17 -4.30 11.19
CA GLY A 304 11.28 -3.80 9.83
C GLY A 304 10.02 -4.05 9.00
N PRO A 305 9.98 -3.54 7.75
CA PRO A 305 8.82 -3.67 6.86
C PRO A 305 8.55 -5.13 6.44
N VAL A 306 9.60 -5.97 6.44
CA VAL A 306 9.50 -7.40 6.12
C VAL A 306 8.59 -8.15 7.09
N ASN A 307 8.59 -7.77 8.37
CA ASN A 307 7.78 -8.42 9.39
C ASN A 307 6.29 -8.38 9.06
N ALA A 308 5.79 -7.32 8.42
CA ALA A 308 4.37 -7.26 8.07
C ALA A 308 3.97 -8.39 7.09
N VAL A 309 4.88 -8.80 6.20
CA VAL A 309 4.66 -9.92 5.27
C VAL A 309 4.80 -11.24 6.01
N VAL A 310 5.87 -11.42 6.79
CA VAL A 310 6.13 -12.69 7.50
C VAL A 310 5.09 -12.94 8.60
N TYR A 311 4.61 -11.92 9.30
CA TYR A 311 3.52 -12.07 10.27
C TYR A 311 2.25 -12.60 9.62
N ARG A 312 1.94 -12.17 8.39
CA ARG A 312 0.80 -12.72 7.64
C ARG A 312 1.03 -14.17 7.28
N LEU A 313 2.23 -14.54 6.82
CA LEU A 313 2.56 -15.93 6.54
C LEU A 313 2.44 -16.80 7.81
N MET A 314 2.96 -16.33 8.94
CA MET A 314 2.83 -17.02 10.23
C MET A 314 1.37 -17.14 10.66
N LEU A 315 0.56 -16.09 10.47
CA LEU A 315 -0.88 -16.11 10.74
C LEU A 315 -1.60 -17.13 9.85
N ASP A 316 -1.31 -17.12 8.54
CA ASP A 316 -1.89 -18.06 7.57
C ASP A 316 -1.54 -19.52 7.89
N CYS A 317 -0.34 -19.76 8.44
CA CYS A 317 0.09 -21.07 8.92
C CYS A 317 -0.39 -21.37 10.34
N SER A 318 -1.09 -20.47 11.03
CA SER A 318 -1.49 -20.70 12.42
C SER A 318 -2.91 -21.28 12.52
N SER A 319 -3.23 -21.83 13.70
CA SER A 319 -4.59 -22.26 14.06
C SER A 319 -5.26 -21.28 15.02
N ILE A 320 -4.80 -20.02 15.10
CA ILE A 320 -5.37 -19.05 16.04
C ILE A 320 -6.80 -18.66 15.62
N GLU A 321 -7.65 -18.41 16.60
CA GLU A 321 -8.99 -17.90 16.38
C GLU A 321 -8.97 -16.46 15.86
N HIS A 322 -9.99 -16.09 15.09
CA HIS A 322 -10.20 -14.71 14.61
C HIS A 322 -9.07 -14.14 13.72
N GLN A 323 -8.45 -14.96 12.86
CA GLN A 323 -7.38 -14.50 11.95
C GLN A 323 -7.77 -13.28 11.11
N ASP A 324 -9.00 -13.25 10.57
CA ASP A 324 -9.47 -12.12 9.77
C ASP A 324 -9.57 -10.83 10.57
N ALA A 325 -9.95 -10.94 11.85
CA ALA A 325 -9.94 -9.81 12.77
C ALA A 325 -8.51 -9.30 12.97
N ALA A 326 -7.54 -10.20 13.16
CA ALA A 326 -6.15 -9.83 13.35
C ALA A 326 -5.58 -9.13 12.10
N ARG A 327 -5.98 -9.57 10.89
CA ARG A 327 -5.65 -8.88 9.63
C ARG A 327 -6.29 -7.49 9.56
N GLY A 328 -7.59 -7.39 9.82
CA GLY A 328 -8.38 -6.16 9.70
C GLY A 328 -7.98 -5.07 10.70
N LEU A 329 -7.72 -5.45 11.95
CA LEU A 329 -7.30 -4.52 13.00
C LEU A 329 -5.82 -4.12 12.89
N GLY A 330 -5.05 -4.80 12.06
CA GLY A 330 -3.63 -4.55 11.81
C GLY A 330 -2.73 -5.39 12.70
N LEU A 331 -2.38 -6.58 12.23
CA LEU A 331 -1.67 -7.64 12.95
C LEU A 331 -0.56 -7.17 13.90
N GLY A 332 0.37 -6.31 13.47
CA GLY A 332 1.47 -5.85 14.34
C GLY A 332 1.02 -5.12 15.62
N ARG A 333 -0.10 -4.40 15.58
CA ARG A 333 -0.66 -3.74 16.78
C ARG A 333 -1.40 -4.74 17.67
N VAL A 334 -2.12 -5.68 17.04
CA VAL A 334 -2.84 -6.75 17.73
C VAL A 334 -1.85 -7.62 18.50
N LEU A 335 -0.77 -8.07 17.85
CA LEU A 335 0.30 -8.88 18.45
C LEU A 335 1.10 -8.17 19.52
N THR A 336 1.01 -6.84 19.65
CA THR A 336 1.66 -6.10 20.76
C THR A 336 0.73 -6.00 21.97
N ARG A 337 -0.59 -6.01 21.76
CA ARG A 337 -1.59 -5.64 22.76
C ARG A 337 -2.35 -6.83 23.35
N PHE A 338 -2.52 -7.90 22.58
CA PHE A 338 -3.43 -8.99 22.90
C PHE A 338 -2.72 -10.36 22.87
N GLU A 339 -3.23 -11.29 23.68
CA GLU A 339 -2.81 -12.69 23.68
C GLU A 339 -3.53 -13.44 22.56
N THR A 340 -3.03 -13.27 21.34
CA THR A 340 -3.62 -13.90 20.15
C THR A 340 -3.36 -15.40 20.07
N GLY A 341 -2.39 -15.90 20.84
CA GLY A 341 -1.84 -17.24 20.69
C GLY A 341 -0.73 -17.33 19.64
N LEU A 342 -0.46 -16.28 18.86
CA LEU A 342 0.58 -16.32 17.82
C LEU A 342 1.98 -15.96 18.34
N MET A 343 2.09 -15.29 19.48
CA MET A 343 3.40 -14.98 20.08
C MET A 343 3.80 -16.05 21.08
N LEU A 344 5.09 -16.35 21.17
CA LEU A 344 5.62 -17.25 22.19
C LEU A 344 5.35 -16.72 23.61
N SER A 345 5.34 -15.40 23.78
CA SER A 345 4.98 -14.73 25.04
C SER A 345 3.51 -14.91 25.45
N ASP A 346 2.65 -15.40 24.55
CA ASP A 346 1.27 -15.76 24.87
C ASP A 346 1.19 -17.15 25.54
N ARG A 347 2.33 -17.82 25.79
CA ARG A 347 2.45 -19.11 26.48
C ARG A 347 2.96 -18.93 27.90
N SER A 348 2.69 -19.92 28.74
CA SER A 348 3.38 -20.02 30.04
C SER A 348 4.88 -20.25 29.84
N ALA A 349 5.70 -19.86 30.84
CA ALA A 349 7.15 -20.04 30.76
C ALA A 349 7.57 -21.49 30.47
N ALA A 350 6.91 -22.47 31.10
CA ALA A 350 7.18 -23.89 30.87
C ALA A 350 6.85 -24.35 29.44
N GLN A 351 5.73 -23.88 28.88
CA GLN A 351 5.36 -24.16 27.48
C GLN A 351 6.33 -23.50 26.50
N ALA A 352 6.72 -22.24 26.77
CA ALA A 352 7.67 -21.54 25.94
C ALA A 352 9.04 -22.23 25.93
N GLU A 353 9.53 -22.68 27.10
CA GLU A 353 10.77 -23.45 27.21
C GLU A 353 10.70 -24.78 26.45
N ALA A 354 9.59 -25.51 26.56
CA ALA A 354 9.37 -26.74 25.81
C ALA A 354 9.41 -26.50 24.29
N ILE A 355 8.71 -25.46 23.81
CA ILE A 355 8.69 -25.09 22.38
C ILE A 355 10.08 -24.67 21.88
N LEU A 356 10.83 -23.89 22.66
CA LEU A 356 12.18 -23.45 22.29
C LEU A 356 13.17 -24.61 22.21
N GLY A 357 13.03 -25.58 23.11
CA GLY A 357 13.87 -26.78 23.19
C GLY A 357 13.54 -27.85 22.15
N ASP A 358 12.34 -27.82 21.58
CA ASP A 358 11.89 -28.81 20.59
C ASP A 358 12.63 -28.63 19.26
N SER A 359 13.32 -29.68 18.80
CA SER A 359 14.07 -29.71 17.54
C SER A 359 13.18 -29.94 16.31
N GLU A 360 11.91 -30.32 16.52
CA GLU A 360 10.96 -30.54 15.43
C GLU A 360 10.39 -29.24 14.86
N TYR A 361 10.61 -28.11 15.54
CA TYR A 361 10.22 -26.81 15.03
C TYR A 361 11.22 -26.29 13.99
N PHE A 362 10.69 -25.86 12.84
CA PHE A 362 11.46 -25.11 11.86
C PHE A 362 11.67 -23.67 12.33
N LYS A 363 12.92 -23.34 12.66
CA LYS A 363 13.36 -22.10 13.29
C LYS A 363 14.01 -21.20 12.25
N PHE A 364 13.40 -20.03 12.02
CA PHE A 364 13.91 -19.10 11.00
C PHE A 364 13.82 -17.63 11.40
N ALA A 365 14.60 -16.80 10.69
CA ALA A 365 14.54 -15.35 10.80
C ALA A 365 14.75 -14.69 9.43
N CYS A 366 14.31 -13.43 9.30
CA CYS A 366 14.57 -12.59 8.14
C CYS A 366 15.53 -11.46 8.52
N VAL A 367 16.76 -11.52 8.03
CA VAL A 367 17.79 -10.51 8.25
C VAL A 367 17.79 -9.48 7.11
N ARG A 368 18.24 -8.27 7.44
CA ARG A 368 18.34 -7.13 6.51
C ARG A 368 19.77 -6.65 6.41
N GLU A 369 20.07 -5.92 5.34
CA GLU A 369 21.26 -5.09 5.30
C GLU A 369 21.18 -4.07 6.49
N PRO A 370 22.20 -4.02 7.38
CA PRO A 370 22.14 -3.22 8.59
C PRO A 370 21.88 -1.72 8.39
N VAL A 371 22.49 -1.10 7.38
CA VAL A 371 22.33 0.33 7.09
C VAL A 371 20.90 0.61 6.60
N ASP A 372 20.39 -0.19 5.66
CA ASP A 372 19.01 -0.08 5.16
C ASP A 372 17.97 -0.24 6.26
N ARG A 373 18.28 -1.05 7.27
CA ARG A 373 17.43 -1.19 8.46
C ARG A 373 17.43 0.11 9.28
N LEU A 374 18.60 0.66 9.58
CA LEU A 374 18.72 1.91 10.35
C LEU A 374 18.07 3.09 9.63
N VAL A 375 18.31 3.23 8.32
CA VAL A 375 17.67 4.26 7.48
C VAL A 375 16.15 4.09 7.51
N GLY A 376 15.66 2.86 7.35
CA GLY A 376 14.23 2.58 7.40
C GLY A 376 13.58 2.99 8.72
N VAL A 377 14.22 2.66 9.85
CA VAL A 377 13.76 3.05 11.20
C VAL A 377 13.79 4.57 11.36
N TYR A 378 14.89 5.22 10.97
CA TYR A 378 15.05 6.67 11.04
C TYR A 378 13.94 7.40 10.27
N VAL A 379 13.77 7.08 8.98
CA VAL A 379 12.75 7.70 8.13
C VAL A 379 11.36 7.47 8.70
N GLN A 380 11.05 6.25 9.13
CA GLN A 380 9.72 5.93 9.63
C GLN A 380 9.40 6.65 10.95
N LYS A 381 10.32 6.64 11.91
CA LYS A 381 10.05 7.14 13.27
C LYS A 381 10.37 8.62 13.44
N PHE A 382 11.53 9.06 12.96
CA PHE A 382 12.08 10.40 13.24
C PHE A 382 11.80 11.40 12.12
N VAL A 383 11.34 10.96 10.95
CA VAL A 383 10.91 11.85 9.85
C VAL A 383 9.39 11.81 9.67
N LEU A 384 8.83 10.66 9.30
CA LEU A 384 7.43 10.55 8.90
C LEU A 384 6.46 10.58 10.09
N ASN A 385 6.84 10.01 11.24
CA ASN A 385 6.00 9.91 12.42
C ASN A 385 6.54 10.69 13.62
N ARG A 386 7.40 11.69 13.39
CA ARG A 386 8.11 12.41 14.47
C ARG A 386 7.18 13.00 15.54
N ARG A 387 6.00 13.50 15.16
CA ARG A 387 5.01 14.03 16.10
C ARG A 387 4.39 12.97 17.01
N GLN A 388 4.37 11.71 16.58
CA GLN A 388 3.87 10.60 17.40
C GLN A 388 4.85 10.21 18.50
N LEU A 389 6.12 10.64 18.40
CA LEU A 389 7.14 10.33 19.40
C LEU A 389 6.85 10.96 20.77
N LEU A 390 6.00 11.99 20.85
CA LEU A 390 5.51 12.52 22.12
C LEU A 390 4.79 11.45 22.97
N GLY A 391 4.21 10.43 22.32
CA GLY A 391 3.63 9.26 22.99
C GLY A 391 4.62 8.11 23.22
N GLU A 392 5.88 8.24 22.80
CA GLU A 392 6.93 7.22 22.94
C GLU A 392 8.13 7.80 23.72
N PRO A 393 8.05 7.94 25.07
CA PRO A 393 9.01 8.69 25.87
C PRO A 393 10.48 8.30 25.67
N ARG A 394 10.76 7.00 25.48
CA ARG A 394 12.12 6.52 25.21
C ARG A 394 12.68 7.01 23.87
N LEU A 395 11.83 7.12 22.84
CA LEU A 395 12.25 7.63 21.54
C LEU A 395 12.36 9.16 21.55
N ALA A 396 11.46 9.84 22.26
CA ALA A 396 11.57 11.28 22.48
C ALA A 396 12.86 11.63 23.24
N ALA A 397 13.23 10.86 24.26
CA ALA A 397 14.46 11.08 25.02
C ALA A 397 15.73 11.01 24.14
N LEU A 398 15.73 10.20 23.07
CA LEU A 398 16.83 10.18 22.11
C LEU A 398 16.98 11.53 21.39
N ILE A 399 15.87 12.12 20.95
CA ILE A 399 15.87 13.45 20.30
C ILE A 399 16.37 14.51 21.29
N ALA A 400 15.82 14.50 22.51
CA ALA A 400 16.18 15.48 23.54
C ALA A 400 17.68 15.40 23.89
N GLY A 401 18.24 14.18 23.97
CA GLY A 401 19.66 13.96 24.20
C GLY A 401 20.55 14.51 23.07
N VAL A 402 20.14 14.33 21.81
CA VAL A 402 20.85 14.91 20.65
C VAL A 402 20.80 16.45 20.67
N GLN A 403 19.66 17.02 21.04
CA GLN A 403 19.41 18.47 21.05
C GLN A 403 20.02 19.20 22.26
N GLY A 404 20.86 18.54 23.05
CA GLY A 404 21.58 19.17 24.16
C GLY A 404 20.98 18.97 25.56
N GLY A 405 20.12 17.95 25.75
CA GLY A 405 19.86 17.37 27.07
C GLY A 405 18.79 18.04 27.93
N GLY A 406 17.82 18.75 27.34
CA GLY A 406 16.61 19.17 28.06
C GLY A 406 15.63 18.01 28.31
N ASP A 407 14.68 18.18 29.23
CA ASP A 407 13.63 17.18 29.51
C ASP A 407 12.59 17.04 28.38
N THR A 408 12.59 17.98 27.42
CA THR A 408 11.59 18.06 26.35
C THR A 408 12.25 17.95 24.97
N ALA A 409 11.79 16.98 24.18
CA ALA A 409 12.22 16.81 22.80
C ALA A 409 11.52 17.82 21.87
N ASN A 410 12.28 18.58 21.08
CA ASN A 410 11.72 19.36 19.98
C ASN A 410 11.48 18.44 18.76
N VAL A 411 10.35 17.74 18.77
CA VAL A 411 9.99 16.78 17.70
C VAL A 411 9.68 17.43 16.35
N ASP A 412 9.39 18.73 16.31
CA ASP A 412 9.15 19.46 15.06
C ASP A 412 10.46 19.79 14.33
N GLU A 413 11.51 20.14 15.07
CA GLU A 413 12.88 20.26 14.55
C GLU A 413 13.45 18.89 14.17
N GLY A 414 13.27 17.89 15.05
CA GLY A 414 13.77 16.53 14.84
C GLY A 414 15.29 16.43 14.95
N ILE A 415 15.85 15.37 14.35
CA ILE A 415 17.30 15.11 14.30
C ILE A 415 17.67 14.62 12.89
N SER A 416 18.91 14.87 12.46
CA SER A 416 19.47 14.32 11.23
C SER A 416 19.78 12.82 11.36
N PHE A 417 19.95 12.13 10.23
CA PHE A 417 20.35 10.73 10.23
C PHE A 417 21.75 10.53 10.83
N ARG A 418 22.66 11.49 10.60
CA ARG A 418 24.01 11.45 11.18
C ARG A 418 23.93 11.49 12.70
N GLU A 419 23.17 12.42 13.27
CA GLU A 419 23.00 12.53 14.72
C GLU A 419 22.37 11.26 15.31
N PHE A 420 21.31 10.74 14.67
CA PHE A 420 20.71 9.46 15.07
C PHE A 420 21.75 8.33 15.12
N VAL A 421 22.54 8.15 14.06
CA VAL A 421 23.57 7.10 14.00
C VAL A 421 24.66 7.32 15.03
N THR A 422 25.16 8.56 15.15
CA THR A 422 26.17 8.91 16.16
C THR A 422 25.67 8.55 17.55
N THR A 423 24.44 8.92 17.92
CA THR A 423 23.89 8.65 19.25
C THR A 423 23.77 7.16 19.55
N ILE A 424 23.27 6.35 18.61
CA ILE A 424 23.11 4.91 18.85
C ILE A 424 24.46 4.19 18.91
N LEU A 425 25.50 4.68 18.20
CA LEU A 425 26.84 4.09 18.23
C LEU A 425 27.57 4.33 19.55
N HIS A 426 27.16 5.33 20.34
CA HIS A 426 27.69 5.56 21.70
C HIS A 426 26.97 4.74 22.77
N GLN A 427 25.93 3.98 22.42
CA GLN A 427 25.22 3.10 23.34
C GLN A 427 25.77 1.67 23.25
N GLU A 428 25.96 1.03 24.39
CA GLU A 428 26.23 -0.41 24.43
C GLU A 428 25.13 -1.18 23.69
N PRO A 429 25.46 -2.16 22.82
CA PRO A 429 24.48 -2.87 22.00
C PRO A 429 23.26 -3.39 22.76
N GLN A 430 23.44 -3.85 24.00
CA GLN A 430 22.41 -4.40 24.87
C GLN A 430 21.48 -3.33 25.46
N GLN A 431 21.91 -2.08 25.51
CA GLN A 431 21.12 -0.94 25.99
C GLN A 431 20.36 -0.24 24.86
N GLN A 432 20.68 -0.56 23.60
CA GLN A 432 20.01 0.03 22.46
C GLN A 432 18.52 -0.35 22.43
N HIS A 433 17.70 0.59 22.00
CA HIS A 433 16.28 0.32 21.81
C HIS A 433 16.08 -0.77 20.76
N TRP A 434 15.15 -1.69 21.03
CA TRP A 434 14.89 -2.87 20.19
C TRP A 434 14.74 -2.51 18.69
N LEU A 435 14.08 -1.40 18.35
CA LEU A 435 13.91 -0.96 16.95
C LEU A 435 15.21 -0.90 16.14
N TRP A 436 16.35 -0.52 16.74
CA TRP A 436 17.65 -0.43 16.05
C TRP A 436 18.73 -1.31 16.65
N ALA A 437 18.47 -2.01 17.76
CA ALA A 437 19.40 -2.98 18.34
C ALA A 437 19.97 -3.93 17.28
N PRO A 438 21.27 -4.30 17.35
CA PRO A 438 21.90 -5.16 16.35
C PRO A 438 21.14 -6.48 16.15
N GLN A 439 21.05 -6.91 14.89
CA GLN A 439 20.27 -8.09 14.53
C GLN A 439 20.79 -9.37 15.19
N TYR A 440 22.10 -9.47 15.44
CA TYR A 440 22.66 -10.64 16.12
C TYR A 440 22.11 -10.83 17.54
N LEU A 441 21.72 -9.75 18.24
CA LEU A 441 21.12 -9.87 19.57
C LEU A 441 19.73 -10.51 19.50
N TYR A 442 18.93 -10.19 18.48
CA TYR A 442 17.68 -10.91 18.22
C TYR A 442 17.93 -12.39 18.00
N LEU A 443 18.93 -12.72 17.19
CA LEU A 443 19.26 -14.10 16.88
C LEU A 443 19.69 -14.90 18.11
N GLN A 444 20.19 -14.27 19.18
CA GLN A 444 20.50 -14.98 20.42
C GLN A 444 19.26 -15.51 21.17
N GLY A 445 18.06 -14.98 20.90
CA GLY A 445 16.83 -15.42 21.57
C GLY A 445 16.31 -16.79 21.13
N LEU A 446 16.79 -17.31 20.00
CA LEU A 446 16.40 -18.61 19.48
C LEU A 446 17.67 -19.36 19.03
N ARG A 447 17.87 -20.58 19.54
CA ARG A 447 19.03 -21.40 19.18
C ARG A 447 18.65 -22.39 18.09
N GLY A 448 19.64 -22.80 17.28
CA GLY A 448 19.47 -23.83 16.26
C GLY A 448 18.56 -23.39 15.11
N TYR A 449 18.85 -22.24 14.50
CA TYR A 449 18.13 -21.84 13.28
C TYR A 449 18.38 -22.84 12.15
N ASP A 450 17.30 -23.30 11.54
CA ASP A 450 17.35 -24.09 10.31
C ASP A 450 17.67 -23.21 9.11
N LYS A 451 17.15 -21.97 9.09
CA LYS A 451 17.35 -21.06 7.97
C LYS A 451 17.29 -19.58 8.35
N LEU A 452 18.20 -18.80 7.75
CA LEU A 452 18.14 -17.34 7.75
C LEU A 452 17.86 -16.87 6.33
N TYR A 453 16.85 -16.02 6.18
CA TYR A 453 16.48 -15.42 4.91
C TYR A 453 16.92 -13.97 4.87
N ARG A 454 17.30 -13.49 3.69
CA ARG A 454 17.42 -12.05 3.45
C ARG A 454 16.07 -11.45 3.09
N SER A 455 15.91 -10.14 3.27
CA SER A 455 14.68 -9.42 2.92
C SER A 455 14.27 -9.51 1.44
N ASP A 456 15.21 -9.77 0.54
CA ASP A 456 14.97 -9.98 -0.89
C ASP A 456 14.63 -11.45 -1.24
N GLN A 457 14.61 -12.36 -0.26
CA GLN A 457 14.33 -13.79 -0.43
C GLN A 457 12.95 -14.20 0.09
N LEU A 458 11.98 -13.27 0.10
CA LEU A 458 10.64 -13.56 0.66
C LEU A 458 9.83 -14.58 -0.13
N GLU A 459 10.04 -14.68 -1.44
CA GLU A 459 9.39 -15.74 -2.23
C GLU A 459 9.98 -17.11 -1.93
N LEU A 460 11.31 -17.20 -1.71
CA LEU A 460 11.94 -18.44 -1.26
C LEU A 460 11.39 -18.87 0.12
N LEU A 461 11.27 -17.91 1.05
CA LEU A 461 10.63 -18.18 2.34
C LEU A 461 9.20 -18.70 2.16
N ARG A 462 8.39 -18.06 1.32
CA ARG A 462 7.02 -18.48 1.03
C ARG A 462 6.98 -19.91 0.49
N ASP A 463 7.88 -20.26 -0.41
CA ASP A 463 7.95 -21.59 -1.02
C ASP A 463 8.41 -22.67 -0.03
N ASP A 464 9.30 -22.34 0.90
CA ASP A 464 9.68 -23.25 1.97
C ASP A 464 8.54 -23.45 2.98
N LEU A 465 7.80 -22.39 3.33
CA LEU A 465 6.67 -22.50 4.24
C LEU A 465 5.49 -23.31 3.67
N LYS A 466 5.33 -23.38 2.34
CA LYS A 466 4.30 -24.24 1.70
C LYS A 466 4.54 -25.76 1.85
N LYS A 467 5.73 -26.15 2.33
CA LYS A 467 6.09 -27.57 2.50
C LYS A 467 5.61 -28.15 3.83
N PHE A 468 5.28 -27.27 4.77
CA PHE A 468 4.58 -27.59 5.99
C PHE A 468 3.08 -27.48 5.70
#